data_AF-A0A3D0H400-F1
#
_entry.id   AF-A0A3D0H400-F1
#
_cell.length_a   1.000
_cell.length_b   1.000
_cell.length_c   1.000
_cell.angle_alpha   90.00
_cell.angle_beta   90.00
_cell.angle_gamma   90.00
#
_symmetry.space_group_name_H-M   'P 1'
#
loop_
_entity.id
_entity.type
_entity.pdbx_description
1 polymer ?
#
loop_
_entity_poly.entity_id
_entity_poly.type
_entity_poly.pdbx_seq_one_letter_code
_entity_poly.pdbx_strand_id
1 'polypeptide(L)'
;MSENDHKETNFPVASTLVCPKCGHSQPLAEECTRCGVIFSKIHSHGNEPLGTNVSASSITYYDLVKERKQWILLAVLLIVLAGLLYHTISTREIKHPPGVLVATEPKQLVIPNPQPWRKGNRLVVPIARFALQARVLSKERYHFDTMADLSPVDVALGWGPMSDQQVLDQLEIGQGSRRY
;
A
#
# COMPACT_ATOMS: atom_id res chain seq x y z
N MET A 1 38.14 75.99 30.71
CA MET A 1 39.44 75.58 30.13
C MET A 1 40.24 74.97 31.27
N SER A 2 40.49 73.67 31.39
CA SER A 2 40.19 72.51 30.54
C SER A 2 39.89 71.31 31.45
N GLU A 3 39.06 70.41 30.92
CA GLU A 3 38.93 69.00 31.28
C GLU A 3 40.26 68.36 31.68
N ASN A 4 40.25 67.49 32.69
CA ASN A 4 41.10 66.29 32.71
C ASN A 4 40.40 65.17 33.49
N ASP A 5 39.69 64.38 32.70
CA ASP A 5 39.08 63.09 32.99
C ASP A 5 40.19 62.03 33.06
N HIS A 6 40.48 61.51 34.26
CA HIS A 6 41.28 60.30 34.43
C HIS A 6 40.38 59.15 34.85
N LYS A 7 39.86 58.48 33.81
CA LYS A 7 39.20 57.17 33.82
C LYS A 7 39.90 56.19 34.77
N GLU A 8 39.16 55.74 35.77
CA GLU A 8 39.38 54.43 36.41
C GLU A 8 39.33 53.36 35.31
N THR A 9 40.50 52.83 34.95
CA THR A 9 40.59 51.69 34.03
C THR A 9 40.27 50.44 34.82
N ASN A 10 39.02 50.03 34.70
CA ASN A 10 38.51 48.75 35.19
C ASN A 10 39.28 47.62 34.47
N PHE A 11 40.30 47.06 35.13
CA PHE A 11 41.05 45.91 34.63
C PHE A 11 40.13 44.69 34.59
N PRO A 12 40.07 43.93 33.49
CA PRO A 12 39.25 42.72 33.43
C PRO A 12 39.82 41.70 34.42
N VAL A 13 39.02 41.35 35.43
CA VAL A 13 39.29 40.24 36.35
C VAL A 13 39.55 39.01 35.49
N ALA A 14 40.80 38.54 35.44
CA ALA A 14 41.18 37.35 34.69
C ALA A 14 40.39 36.15 35.24
N SER A 15 39.42 35.67 34.47
CA SER A 15 38.62 34.51 34.84
C SER A 15 39.53 33.28 34.89
N THR A 16 39.68 32.73 36.09
CA THR A 16 40.51 31.55 36.36
C THR A 16 39.63 30.30 36.34
N LEU A 17 40.20 29.19 35.86
CA LEU A 17 39.59 27.86 35.88
C LEU A 17 40.48 26.88 36.64
N VAL A 18 39.86 25.88 37.26
CA VAL A 18 40.56 24.78 37.93
C VAL A 18 40.49 23.55 37.04
N CYS A 19 41.64 22.97 36.69
CA CYS A 19 41.69 21.80 35.84
C CYS A 19 41.01 20.58 36.51
N PRO A 20 40.05 19.90 35.87
CA PRO A 20 39.34 18.77 36.47
C PRO A 20 40.20 17.50 36.58
N LYS A 21 41.33 17.42 35.87
CA LYS A 21 42.23 16.26 35.94
C LYS A 21 43.27 16.34 37.07
N CYS A 22 43.80 17.53 37.37
CA CYS A 22 44.90 17.68 38.33
C CYS A 22 44.67 18.74 39.43
N GLY A 23 43.54 19.46 39.39
CA GLY A 23 43.18 20.47 40.40
C GLY A 23 44.01 21.76 40.33
N HIS A 24 44.80 21.98 39.27
CA HIS A 24 45.58 23.21 39.11
C HIS A 24 44.70 24.39 38.70
N SER A 25 44.81 25.51 39.42
CA SER A 25 44.15 26.78 39.08
C SER A 25 45.02 27.59 38.13
N GLN A 26 44.45 28.03 37.02
CA GLN A 26 45.13 28.80 35.98
C GLN A 26 44.16 29.77 35.30
N PRO A 27 44.65 30.80 34.59
CA PRO A 27 43.79 31.62 33.72
C PRO A 27 43.10 30.77 32.65
N LEU A 28 41.96 31.24 32.14
CA LEU A 28 41.25 30.62 31.02
C LEU A 28 42.19 30.40 29.83
N ALA A 29 42.40 29.13 29.49
CA ALA A 29 43.28 28.68 28.41
C ALA A 29 42.70 27.39 27.81
N GLU A 30 43.07 27.04 26.57
CA GLU A 30 42.60 25.81 25.91
C GLU A 30 43.25 24.54 26.46
N GLU A 31 44.39 24.67 27.15
CA GLU A 31 45.18 23.58 27.69
C GLU A 31 45.62 23.85 29.15
N CYS A 32 45.74 22.78 29.95
CA CYS A 32 46.31 22.88 31.29
C CYS A 32 47.84 22.97 31.25
N THR A 33 48.40 24.07 31.76
CA THR A 33 49.86 24.31 31.80
C THR A 33 50.62 23.32 32.69
N ARG A 34 49.92 22.62 33.58
CA ARG A 34 50.52 21.65 34.51
C ARG A 34 50.52 20.21 33.99
N CYS A 35 49.42 19.76 33.38
CA CYS A 35 49.27 18.34 33.01
C CYS A 35 48.98 18.12 31.51
N GLY A 36 48.97 19.19 30.71
CA GLY A 36 48.90 19.14 29.25
C GLY A 36 47.56 18.66 28.69
N VAL A 37 46.47 18.75 29.47
CA VAL A 37 45.14 18.37 28.95
C VAL A 37 44.48 19.52 28.23
N ILE A 38 44.01 19.24 27.03
CA ILE A 38 43.23 20.17 26.22
C ILE A 38 41.77 20.09 26.68
N PHE A 39 41.21 21.18 27.20
CA PHE A 39 39.87 21.19 27.81
C PHE A 39 38.75 20.86 26.82
N SER A 40 38.92 21.19 25.53
CA SER A 40 37.98 20.81 24.47
C SER A 40 37.86 19.29 24.28
N LYS A 41 38.87 18.52 24.72
CA LYS A 41 38.93 17.07 24.59
C LYS A 41 38.48 16.34 25.86
N ILE A 42 38.18 17.07 26.93
CA ILE A 42 37.66 16.52 28.17
C ILE A 42 36.13 16.46 28.06
N HIS A 43 35.62 15.41 27.40
CA HIS A 43 34.23 15.01 27.63
C HIS A 43 34.12 14.49 29.06
N SER A 44 33.28 15.18 29.84
CA SER A 44 33.03 15.01 31.25
C SER A 44 32.59 13.58 31.63
N HIS A 45 33.51 12.75 32.09
CA HIS A 45 33.19 11.77 33.14
C HIS A 45 33.34 12.49 34.49
N GLY A 46 32.40 13.41 34.76
CA GLY A 46 32.37 14.19 35.99
C GLY A 46 31.75 13.38 37.11
N ASN A 47 32.60 12.94 38.03
CA ASN A 47 32.43 12.86 39.49
C ASN A 47 31.00 12.65 40.02
N GLU A 48 30.79 11.45 40.53
CA GLU A 48 29.67 10.97 41.34
C GLU A 48 29.50 11.77 42.65
N PRO A 49 28.36 12.45 42.89
CA PRO A 49 27.94 12.81 44.22
C PRO A 49 26.99 11.74 44.78
N LEU A 50 27.23 11.39 46.05
CA LEU A 50 26.41 10.52 46.87
C LEU A 50 24.93 10.95 46.86
N GLY A 51 24.05 10.05 46.42
CA GLY A 51 22.61 10.07 46.73
C GLY A 51 21.71 10.92 45.82
N THR A 52 21.11 10.29 44.81
CA THR A 52 19.66 10.12 44.68
C THR A 52 19.42 9.13 43.53
N ASN A 53 18.69 8.06 43.82
CA ASN A 53 18.33 7.03 42.86
C ASN A 53 17.36 7.59 41.83
N VAL A 54 17.88 8.19 40.76
CA VAL A 54 17.13 8.31 39.51
C VAL A 54 17.86 7.41 38.53
N SER A 55 17.47 6.14 38.57
CA SER A 55 17.76 5.19 37.51
C SER A 55 17.48 5.90 36.19
N ALA A 56 18.51 6.09 35.38
CA ALA A 56 18.36 6.56 34.02
C ALA A 56 17.43 5.60 33.29
N SER A 57 16.13 5.90 33.31
CA SER A 57 15.16 5.23 32.48
C SER A 57 15.58 5.61 31.07
N SER A 58 16.26 4.69 30.39
CA SER A 58 16.38 4.77 28.95
C SER A 58 14.96 4.77 28.41
N ILE A 59 14.45 5.95 28.04
CA ILE A 59 13.22 6.04 27.28
C ILE A 59 13.55 5.41 25.94
N THR A 60 13.18 4.15 25.76
CA THR A 60 13.20 3.50 24.46
C THR A 60 12.15 4.21 23.63
N TYR A 61 12.56 5.14 22.77
CA TYR A 61 11.66 5.70 21.77
C TYR A 61 11.32 4.55 20.80
N TYR A 62 10.11 4.01 20.94
CA TYR A 62 9.52 3.21 19.89
C TYR A 62 9.27 4.15 18.71
N ASP A 63 9.95 3.90 17.60
CA ASP A 63 9.79 4.66 16.37
C ASP A 63 8.38 4.37 15.81
N LEU A 64 7.37 5.12 16.27
CA LEU A 64 5.95 4.94 15.91
C LEU A 64 5.70 5.07 14.40
N VAL A 65 6.66 5.62 13.65
CA VAL A 65 6.65 5.68 12.19
C VAL A 65 6.87 4.29 11.57
N LYS A 66 7.67 3.44 12.22
CA LYS A 66 7.92 2.04 11.81
C LYS A 66 6.67 1.19 12.02
N GLU A 67 6.03 1.32 13.18
CA GLU A 67 4.74 0.70 13.51
C GLU A 67 3.66 1.03 12.46
N ARG A 68 3.48 2.31 12.11
CA ARG A 68 2.48 2.73 11.10
C ARG A 68 2.72 2.08 9.73
N LYS A 69 3.97 1.91 9.29
CA LYS A 69 4.28 1.22 8.04
C LYS A 69 3.95 -0.27 8.11
N GLN A 70 4.23 -0.92 9.25
CA GLN A 70 3.86 -2.31 9.50
C GLN A 70 2.33 -2.51 9.41
N TRP A 71 1.54 -1.65 10.05
CA TRP A 71 0.07 -1.72 9.99
C TRP A 71 -0.49 -1.47 8.60
N ILE A 72 0.09 -0.54 7.84
CA ILE A 72 -0.30 -0.31 6.43
C ILE A 72 -0.01 -1.54 5.58
N LEU A 73 1.18 -2.14 5.73
CA LEU A 73 1.53 -3.38 5.01
C LEU A 73 0.60 -4.53 5.37
N LEU A 74 0.27 -4.71 6.65
CA LEU A 74 -0.70 -5.72 7.09
C LEU A 74 -2.10 -5.46 6.52
N ALA A 75 -2.56 -4.20 6.50
CA ALA A 75 -3.85 -3.86 5.91
C ALA A 75 -3.88 -4.15 4.40
N VAL A 76 -2.83 -3.78 3.66
CA VAL A 76 -2.71 -4.10 2.23
C VAL A 76 -2.70 -5.61 2.00
N LEU A 77 -1.91 -6.37 2.77
CA LEU A 77 -1.88 -7.83 2.69
C LEU A 77 -3.26 -8.44 2.94
N LEU A 78 -3.97 -7.93 3.95
CA LEU A 78 -5.30 -8.41 4.32
C LEU A 78 -6.34 -8.07 3.24
N ILE A 79 -6.25 -6.89 2.62
CA ILE A 79 -7.09 -6.51 1.47
C ILE A 79 -6.81 -7.41 0.26
N VAL A 80 -5.54 -7.68 -0.05
CA VAL A 80 -5.16 -8.60 -1.14
C VAL A 80 -5.68 -10.00 -0.86
N LEU A 81 -5.50 -10.51 0.36
CA LEU A 81 -5.99 -11.82 0.78
C LEU A 81 -7.52 -11.90 0.69
N ALA A 82 -8.22 -10.88 1.17
CA ALA A 82 -9.68 -10.78 1.08
C ALA A 82 -10.14 -10.73 -0.39
N GLY A 83 -9.43 -10.01 -1.25
CA GLY A 83 -9.69 -9.95 -2.69
C GLY A 83 -9.52 -11.31 -3.37
N LEU A 84 -8.44 -12.04 -3.07
CA LEU A 84 -8.20 -13.40 -3.57
C LEU A 84 -9.28 -14.37 -3.10
N LEU A 85 -9.63 -14.35 -1.81
CA LEU A 85 -10.70 -15.18 -1.25
C LEU A 85 -12.05 -14.87 -1.90
N TYR A 86 -12.39 -13.59 -2.01
CA TYR A 86 -13.63 -13.16 -2.68
C TYR A 86 -13.68 -13.62 -4.13
N HIS A 87 -12.57 -13.51 -4.86
CA HIS A 87 -12.47 -13.94 -6.24
C HIS A 87 -12.72 -15.45 -6.37
N THR A 88 -12.02 -16.28 -5.59
CA THR A 88 -12.17 -17.75 -5.63
C THR A 88 -13.56 -18.24 -5.23
N ILE A 89 -14.25 -17.54 -4.33
CA ILE A 89 -15.63 -17.89 -3.94
C ILE A 89 -16.62 -17.47 -5.01
N SER A 90 -16.41 -16.30 -5.63
CA SER A 90 -17.33 -15.72 -6.61
C SER A 90 -17.28 -16.38 -7.99
N THR A 91 -16.22 -17.14 -8.29
CA THR A 91 -16.02 -17.85 -9.56
C THR A 91 -16.28 -19.34 -9.49
N ARG A 92 -16.81 -19.88 -8.38
CA ARG A 92 -17.07 -21.32 -8.27
C ARG A 92 -18.09 -21.78 -9.31
N GLU A 93 -17.68 -22.75 -10.11
CA GLU A 93 -18.55 -23.45 -11.06
C GLU A 93 -19.60 -24.28 -10.31
N ILE A 94 -20.82 -24.25 -10.84
CA ILE A 94 -21.89 -25.12 -10.36
C ILE A 94 -21.72 -26.48 -11.07
N LYS A 95 -21.45 -27.52 -10.28
CA LYS A 95 -21.36 -28.89 -10.79
C LYS A 95 -22.75 -29.52 -10.84
N HIS A 96 -23.02 -30.21 -11.94
CA HIS A 96 -24.23 -30.99 -12.14
C HIS A 96 -23.89 -32.48 -12.21
N PRO A 97 -24.83 -33.40 -11.95
CA PRO A 97 -24.65 -34.80 -12.29
C PRO A 97 -24.33 -34.99 -13.78
N PRO A 98 -23.62 -36.07 -14.14
CA PRO A 98 -23.43 -36.47 -15.54
C PRO A 98 -24.71 -36.51 -16.37
N GLY A 99 -24.60 -36.14 -17.65
CA GLY A 99 -25.69 -36.19 -18.62
C GLY A 99 -25.98 -34.82 -19.26
N VAL A 100 -26.51 -34.86 -20.48
CA VAL A 100 -26.92 -33.67 -21.24
C VAL A 100 -28.07 -32.97 -20.53
N LEU A 101 -27.83 -31.75 -20.03
CA LEU A 101 -28.84 -30.93 -19.36
C LEU A 101 -29.74 -30.18 -20.36
N VAL A 102 -29.19 -29.82 -21.51
CA VAL A 102 -29.87 -29.00 -22.52
C VAL A 102 -29.66 -29.63 -23.88
N ALA A 103 -30.65 -30.38 -24.36
CA ALA A 103 -30.56 -31.05 -25.67
C ALA A 103 -30.93 -30.14 -26.86
N THR A 104 -31.60 -29.01 -26.60
CA THR A 104 -32.12 -28.13 -27.65
C THR A 104 -31.03 -27.24 -28.24
N GLU A 105 -30.98 -27.18 -29.57
CA GLU A 105 -30.07 -26.28 -30.28
C GLU A 105 -30.57 -24.82 -30.27
N PRO A 106 -29.65 -23.84 -30.25
CA PRO A 106 -30.00 -22.44 -30.34
C PRO A 106 -30.58 -22.11 -31.71
N LYS A 107 -31.64 -21.30 -31.72
CA LYS A 107 -32.25 -20.79 -32.95
C LYS A 107 -31.87 -19.33 -33.14
N GLN A 108 -31.31 -19.00 -34.30
CA GLN A 108 -31.08 -17.64 -34.74
C GLN A 108 -32.08 -17.28 -35.84
N LEU A 109 -32.77 -16.16 -35.66
CA LEU A 109 -33.76 -15.63 -36.59
C LEU A 109 -33.31 -14.25 -37.05
N VAL A 110 -33.09 -14.07 -38.36
CA VAL A 110 -32.81 -12.76 -38.94
C VAL A 110 -34.02 -11.85 -38.74
N ILE A 111 -33.80 -10.58 -38.38
CA ILE A 111 -34.88 -9.60 -38.23
C ILE A 111 -35.10 -8.92 -39.59
N PRO A 112 -36.22 -9.17 -40.29
CA PRO A 112 -36.57 -8.39 -41.46
C PRO A 112 -36.96 -6.97 -41.02
N ASN A 113 -36.40 -5.96 -41.69
CA ASN A 113 -36.63 -4.53 -41.40
C ASN A 113 -36.27 -4.14 -39.96
N PRO A 114 -34.96 -4.15 -39.61
CA PRO A 114 -34.52 -3.86 -38.26
C PRO A 114 -34.89 -2.42 -37.86
N GLN A 115 -35.41 -2.25 -36.64
CA GLN A 115 -35.69 -0.94 -36.05
C GLN A 115 -34.51 -0.51 -35.19
N PRO A 116 -33.72 0.50 -35.60
CA PRO A 116 -32.60 0.96 -34.80
C PRO A 116 -33.04 1.71 -33.55
N TRP A 117 -32.21 1.71 -32.51
CA TRP A 117 -32.41 2.56 -31.33
C TRP A 117 -31.09 3.22 -30.90
N ARG A 118 -31.20 4.33 -30.16
CA ARG A 118 -30.03 5.02 -29.62
C ARG A 118 -29.70 4.53 -28.22
N LYS A 119 -28.41 4.29 -27.96
CA LYS A 119 -27.85 4.03 -26.62
C LYS A 119 -26.65 4.97 -26.42
N GLY A 120 -26.84 6.01 -25.63
CA GLY A 120 -25.86 7.10 -25.50
C GLY A 120 -25.60 7.79 -26.84
N ASN A 121 -24.33 7.85 -27.25
CA ASN A 121 -23.90 8.40 -28.53
C ASN A 121 -23.88 7.36 -29.69
N ARG A 122 -24.37 6.14 -29.46
CA ARG A 122 -24.35 5.04 -30.45
C ARG A 122 -25.73 4.76 -30.99
N LEU A 123 -25.80 4.42 -32.27
CA LEU A 123 -26.98 3.84 -32.91
C LEU A 123 -26.81 2.32 -32.96
N VAL A 124 -27.75 1.57 -32.42
CA VAL A 124 -27.73 0.10 -32.40
C VAL A 124 -28.78 -0.41 -33.39
N VAL A 125 -28.37 -1.33 -34.26
CA VAL A 125 -29.22 -1.95 -35.28
C VAL A 125 -29.33 -3.45 -34.97
N PRO A 126 -30.52 -3.97 -34.65
CA PRO A 126 -30.68 -5.38 -34.32
C PRO A 126 -30.77 -6.24 -35.59
N ILE A 127 -29.78 -7.09 -35.83
CA ILE A 127 -29.74 -7.91 -37.07
C ILE A 127 -30.35 -9.31 -36.91
N ALA A 128 -30.42 -9.82 -35.68
CA ALA A 128 -30.94 -11.16 -35.39
C ALA A 128 -31.55 -11.26 -33.99
N ARG A 129 -32.42 -12.25 -33.80
CA ARG A 129 -32.90 -12.72 -32.51
C ARG A 129 -32.36 -14.11 -32.25
N PHE A 130 -32.00 -14.36 -31.00
CA PHE A 130 -31.57 -15.67 -30.54
C PHE A 130 -32.62 -16.21 -29.56
N ALA A 131 -32.99 -17.47 -29.74
CA ALA A 131 -33.83 -18.22 -28.80
C ALA A 131 -33.11 -19.53 -28.48
N LEU A 132 -32.70 -19.68 -27.23
CA LEU A 132 -31.94 -20.84 -26.79
C LEU A 132 -32.18 -21.11 -25.31
N GLN A 133 -32.13 -22.39 -24.97
CA GLN A 133 -31.78 -22.84 -23.63
C GLN A 133 -30.29 -23.20 -23.69
N ALA A 134 -29.53 -22.88 -22.65
CA ALA A 134 -28.12 -23.22 -22.58
C ALA A 134 -27.64 -23.26 -21.12
N ARG A 135 -26.57 -24.01 -20.89
CA ARG A 135 -25.80 -23.93 -19.65
C ARG A 135 -24.81 -22.78 -19.76
N VAL A 136 -24.73 -21.94 -18.74
CA VAL A 136 -23.67 -20.93 -18.64
C VAL A 136 -22.39 -21.65 -18.19
N LEU A 137 -21.35 -21.58 -19.02
CA LEU A 137 -20.07 -22.23 -18.79
C LEU A 137 -19.06 -21.25 -18.17
N SER A 138 -19.07 -20.00 -18.62
CA SER A 138 -18.25 -18.92 -18.07
C SER A 138 -18.97 -17.58 -18.23
N LYS A 139 -18.59 -16.60 -17.40
CA LYS A 139 -19.02 -15.21 -17.49
C LYS A 139 -17.81 -14.29 -17.32
N GLU A 140 -17.75 -13.23 -18.12
CA GLU A 140 -16.77 -12.16 -17.98
C GLU A 140 -17.52 -10.83 -17.78
N ARG A 141 -17.06 -10.01 -16.82
CA ARG A 141 -17.73 -8.74 -16.49
C ARG A 141 -16.79 -7.59 -16.75
N TYR A 142 -17.11 -6.79 -17.77
CA TYR A 142 -16.32 -5.64 -18.16
C TYR A 142 -16.78 -4.38 -17.43
N HIS A 143 -15.84 -3.71 -16.78
CA HIS A 143 -16.07 -2.42 -16.11
C HIS A 143 -15.28 -1.26 -16.72
N PHE A 144 -14.11 -1.54 -17.28
CA PHE A 144 -13.15 -0.51 -17.71
C PHE A 144 -12.99 -0.42 -19.24
N ASP A 145 -13.80 -1.14 -20.00
CA ASP A 145 -13.75 -1.13 -21.46
C ASP A 145 -14.76 -0.15 -22.07
N THR A 146 -14.41 0.48 -23.19
CA THR A 146 -15.28 1.45 -23.89
C THR A 146 -16.59 0.81 -24.37
N MET A 147 -16.58 -0.49 -24.66
CA MET A 147 -17.77 -1.22 -25.08
C MET A 147 -18.52 -1.87 -23.90
N ALA A 148 -18.08 -1.68 -22.65
CA ALA A 148 -18.76 -2.17 -21.45
C ALA A 148 -20.16 -1.57 -21.29
N ASP A 149 -20.36 -0.30 -21.67
CA ASP A 149 -21.68 0.34 -21.63
C ASP A 149 -22.70 -0.35 -22.56
N LEU A 150 -22.23 -0.99 -23.64
CA LEU A 150 -23.07 -1.71 -24.59
C LEU A 150 -23.24 -3.18 -24.19
N SER A 151 -22.13 -3.89 -23.96
CA SER A 151 -22.07 -5.27 -23.48
C SER A 151 -21.20 -5.32 -22.20
N PRO A 152 -21.82 -5.19 -21.01
CA PRO A 152 -21.09 -5.23 -19.73
C PRO A 152 -20.77 -6.64 -19.28
N VAL A 153 -21.43 -7.64 -19.86
CA VAL A 153 -21.30 -9.05 -19.48
C VAL A 153 -21.24 -9.88 -20.76
N ASP A 154 -20.19 -10.66 -20.89
CA ASP A 154 -20.08 -11.68 -21.94
C ASP A 154 -20.21 -13.06 -21.27
N VAL A 155 -20.88 -14.00 -21.96
CA VAL A 155 -21.13 -15.35 -21.44
C VAL A 155 -20.70 -16.40 -22.45
N ALA A 156 -20.05 -17.46 -21.96
CA ALA A 156 -19.85 -18.68 -22.73
C ALA A 156 -21.02 -19.63 -22.45
N LEU A 157 -21.68 -20.10 -23.51
CA LEU A 157 -22.89 -20.92 -23.42
C LEU A 157 -22.64 -22.30 -24.04
N GLY A 158 -23.18 -23.34 -23.39
CA GLY A 158 -23.11 -24.74 -23.85
C GLY A 158 -24.49 -25.36 -23.98
N TRP A 159 -24.68 -26.14 -25.04
CA TRP A 159 -25.86 -26.97 -25.29
C TRP A 159 -25.42 -28.33 -25.85
N GLY A 160 -26.35 -29.28 -25.94
CA GLY A 160 -26.06 -30.66 -26.32
C GLY A 160 -24.95 -31.26 -25.43
N PRO A 161 -23.93 -31.91 -26.01
CA PRO A 161 -22.79 -32.43 -25.26
C PRO A 161 -22.07 -31.38 -24.41
N MET A 162 -22.03 -30.10 -24.82
CA MET A 162 -21.41 -29.02 -24.02
C MET A 162 -22.22 -28.63 -22.77
N SER A 163 -23.40 -29.20 -22.58
CA SER A 163 -24.15 -29.05 -21.33
C SER A 163 -23.87 -30.18 -20.32
N ASP A 164 -23.21 -31.27 -20.75
CA ASP A 164 -22.91 -32.44 -19.92
C ASP A 164 -21.68 -32.20 -19.04
N GLN A 165 -21.80 -32.49 -17.74
CA GLN A 165 -20.68 -32.37 -16.80
C GLN A 165 -19.50 -33.26 -17.17
N GLN A 166 -19.71 -34.48 -17.68
CA GLN A 166 -18.61 -35.38 -18.04
C GLN A 166 -17.74 -34.83 -19.17
N VAL A 167 -18.36 -34.10 -20.10
CA VAL A 167 -17.64 -33.42 -21.18
C VAL A 167 -16.91 -32.21 -20.63
N LEU A 168 -17.58 -31.40 -19.80
CA LEU A 168 -16.98 -30.18 -19.24
C LEU A 168 -15.83 -30.46 -18.28
N ASP A 169 -15.87 -31.55 -17.51
CA ASP A 169 -14.77 -31.96 -16.62
C ASP A 169 -13.46 -32.26 -17.38
N GLN A 170 -13.51 -32.40 -18.72
CA GLN A 170 -12.36 -32.65 -19.59
C GLN A 170 -11.93 -31.40 -20.36
N LEU A 171 -12.61 -30.26 -20.19
CA LEU A 171 -12.39 -29.04 -20.97
C LEU A 171 -11.98 -27.89 -20.06
N GLU A 172 -11.01 -27.09 -20.52
CA GLU A 172 -10.71 -25.79 -19.92
C GLU A 172 -11.34 -24.68 -20.78
N ILE A 173 -12.25 -23.91 -20.19
CA ILE A 173 -13.01 -22.87 -20.90
C ILE A 173 -12.45 -21.50 -20.50
N GLY A 174 -11.61 -20.95 -21.37
CA GLY A 174 -11.10 -19.58 -21.25
C GLY A 174 -11.89 -18.59 -22.11
N GLN A 175 -12.15 -17.39 -21.60
CA GLN A 175 -12.63 -16.25 -22.38
C GLN A 175 -11.54 -15.20 -22.46
N GLY A 176 -11.24 -14.71 -23.67
CA GLY A 176 -10.24 -13.68 -23.90
C GLY A 176 -10.47 -12.98 -25.23
N SER A 177 -10.41 -11.64 -25.23
CA SER A 177 -10.83 -10.75 -26.32
C SER A 177 -12.31 -10.91 -26.72
N ARG A 178 -13.00 -9.79 -26.93
CA ARG A 178 -14.40 -9.79 -27.37
C ARG A 178 -14.51 -10.36 -28.78
N ARG A 179 -15.35 -11.39 -28.98
CA ARG A 179 -15.68 -11.96 -30.31
C ARG A 179 -17.20 -11.91 -30.48
N TYR A 180 -17.67 -11.16 -31.48
CA TYR A 180 -19.08 -10.96 -31.82
C TYR A 180 -19.31 -11.37 -33.27
#